data_AF-A0A1Z9E1K2-F1
#
_entry.id   AF-A0A1Z9E1K2-F1
#
_cell.length_a   1.000
_cell.length_b   1.000
_cell.length_c   1.000
_cell.angle_alpha   90.00
_cell.angle_beta   90.00
_cell.angle_gamma   90.00
#
_symmetry.space_group_name_H-M   'P 1'
#
loop_
_entity.id
_entity.type
_entity.pdbx_description
1 polymer ?
#
loop_
_entity_poly.entity_id
_entity_poly.type
_entity_poly.pdbx_seq_one_letter_code
_entity_poly.pdbx_strand_id
1 'polypeptide(L)'
;GKDARKIFKEISQHVRSNSKCETLWASCRMPYDIIDATNCEAHIITMGPDMIKKLAKFNKSSEEYSLETVKGFYDDAKSSGFKI
;
A
#
# COMPACT_ATOMS: atom_id res chain seq x y z
N GLY A 1 -11.79 -22.31 0.49
CA GLY A 1 -10.84 -21.74 -0.49
C GLY A 1 -9.42 -22.08 -0.08
N LYS A 2 -8.43 -21.96 -0.97
CA LYS A 2 -6.99 -22.10 -0.65
C LYS A 2 -6.39 -20.73 -0.32
N ASP A 3 -5.38 -20.67 0.56
CA ASP A 3 -4.64 -19.44 0.82
C ASP A 3 -3.64 -19.18 -0.33
N ALA A 4 -3.94 -18.17 -1.14
CA ALA A 4 -3.12 -17.81 -2.29
C ALA A 4 -1.72 -17.32 -1.88
N ARG A 5 -1.57 -16.68 -0.72
CA ARG A 5 -0.28 -16.11 -0.26
C ARG A 5 0.74 -17.22 -0.01
N LYS A 6 0.31 -18.28 0.69
CA LYS A 6 1.18 -19.44 0.97
C LYS A 6 1.67 -20.08 -0.33
N ILE A 7 0.76 -20.34 -1.25
CA ILE A 7 1.08 -20.99 -2.54
C ILE A 7 2.00 -20.08 -3.37
N PHE A 8 1.69 -18.79 -3.43
CA PHE A 8 2.49 -17.84 -4.21
C PHE A 8 3.91 -17.70 -3.65
N LYS A 9 4.08 -17.73 -2.33
CA LYS A 9 5.39 -17.70 -1.68
C LYS A 9 6.23 -18.92 -2.04
N GLU A 10 5.64 -20.12 -1.95
CA GLU A 10 6.31 -21.37 -2.36
C GLU A 10 6.75 -21.31 -3.83
N ILE A 11 5.89 -20.79 -4.72
CA ILE A 11 6.23 -20.59 -6.14
C ILE A 11 7.36 -19.59 -6.31
N SER A 12 7.31 -18.44 -5.62
CA SER A 12 8.32 -17.39 -5.75
C SER A 12 9.70 -17.86 -5.29
N GLN A 13 9.77 -18.60 -4.18
CA GLN A 13 11.00 -19.20 -3.69
C GLN A 13 11.55 -20.27 -4.65
N HIS A 14 10.67 -21.10 -5.21
CA HIS A 14 11.07 -22.11 -6.20
C HIS A 14 11.62 -21.47 -7.48
N VAL A 15 10.91 -20.48 -8.04
CA VAL A 15 11.32 -19.76 -9.25
C VAL A 15 12.67 -19.09 -9.04
N ARG A 16 12.84 -18.39 -7.91
CA ARG A 16 14.10 -17.70 -7.56
C ARG A 16 15.29 -18.64 -7.49
N SER A 17 15.09 -19.87 -7.00
CA SER A 17 16.17 -20.84 -6.79
C SER A 17 16.49 -21.68 -8.03
N ASN A 18 15.54 -21.83 -8.96
CA ASN A 18 15.62 -22.84 -10.03
C ASN A 18 15.48 -22.27 -11.45
N SER A 19 15.29 -20.96 -11.59
CA SER A 19 15.01 -20.33 -12.89
C SER A 19 15.55 -18.90 -12.98
N LYS A 20 15.58 -18.37 -14.20
CA LYS A 20 15.77 -16.93 -14.49
C LYS A 20 14.45 -16.17 -14.60
N CYS A 21 13.31 -16.84 -14.41
CA CYS A 21 12.00 -16.23 -14.45
C CYS A 21 11.75 -15.34 -13.22
N GLU A 22 10.81 -14.40 -13.36
CA GLU A 22 10.34 -13.54 -12.28
C GLU A 22 8.86 -13.79 -12.01
N THR A 23 8.46 -13.78 -10.73
CA THR A 23 7.05 -13.89 -10.34
C THR A 23 6.39 -12.52 -10.29
N LEU A 24 5.20 -12.42 -10.87
CA LEU A 24 4.37 -11.22 -10.89
C LEU A 24 3.17 -11.38 -9.97
N TRP A 25 3.10 -10.57 -8.91
CA TRP A 25 1.89 -10.38 -8.12
C TRP A 25 0.95 -9.42 -8.85
N ALA A 26 -0.26 -9.88 -9.15
CA ALA A 26 -1.23 -9.16 -9.96
C ALA A 26 -2.63 -9.18 -9.33
N SER A 27 -3.56 -8.46 -9.96
CA SER A 27 -4.97 -8.36 -9.53
C SER A 27 -5.15 -7.78 -8.12
N CYS A 28 -4.34 -6.77 -7.81
CA CYS A 28 -4.46 -6.03 -6.56
C CYS A 28 -5.85 -5.38 -6.45
N ARG A 29 -6.48 -5.52 -5.29
CA ARG A 29 -7.77 -4.94 -4.92
C ARG A 29 -7.63 -3.80 -3.91
N MET A 30 -6.49 -3.71 -3.22
CA MET A 30 -6.24 -2.70 -2.20
C MET A 30 -4.75 -2.30 -2.13
N PRO A 31 -4.43 -1.08 -1.66
CA PRO A 31 -3.04 -0.65 -1.49
C PRO A 31 -2.21 -1.59 -0.61
N TYR A 32 -2.85 -2.29 0.34
CA TYR A 32 -2.21 -3.24 1.24
C TYR A 32 -1.66 -4.48 0.53
N ASP A 33 -2.10 -4.78 -0.69
CA ASP A 33 -1.59 -5.93 -1.46
C ASP A 33 -0.08 -5.82 -1.70
N ILE A 34 0.51 -4.62 -1.61
CA ILE A 34 1.96 -4.45 -1.63
C ILE A 34 2.66 -5.17 -0.48
N ILE A 35 2.04 -5.22 0.70
CA ILE A 35 2.58 -5.89 1.88
C ILE A 35 2.51 -7.40 1.67
N ASP A 36 1.39 -7.91 1.17
CA ASP A 36 1.25 -9.33 0.86
C ASP A 36 2.23 -9.77 -0.23
N ALA A 37 2.38 -9.01 -1.31
CA ALA A 37 3.35 -9.30 -2.37
C ALA A 37 4.79 -9.32 -1.83
N THR A 38 5.14 -8.37 -0.95
CA THR A 38 6.45 -8.31 -0.28
C THR A 38 6.67 -9.53 0.62
N ASN A 39 5.69 -9.86 1.46
CA ASN A 39 5.76 -11.00 2.39
C ASN A 39 5.83 -12.35 1.67
N CYS A 40 5.26 -12.41 0.46
CA CYS A 40 5.29 -13.58 -0.42
C CYS A 40 6.51 -13.60 -1.35
N GLU A 41 7.45 -12.67 -1.21
CA GLU A 41 8.70 -12.61 -1.98
C GLU A 41 8.48 -12.50 -3.50
N ALA A 42 7.40 -11.83 -3.91
CA ALA A 42 7.16 -11.53 -5.32
C ALA A 42 8.31 -10.72 -5.91
N HIS A 43 8.66 -10.99 -7.17
CA HIS A 43 9.71 -10.23 -7.86
C HIS A 43 9.17 -8.90 -8.35
N ILE A 44 7.95 -8.93 -8.89
CA ILE A 44 7.27 -7.77 -9.47
C ILE A 44 5.86 -7.71 -8.89
N ILE A 45 5.36 -6.51 -8.67
CA ILE A 45 3.94 -6.25 -8.41
C ILE A 45 3.40 -5.26 -9.44
N THR A 46 2.18 -5.49 -9.92
CA THR A 46 1.44 -4.52 -10.74
C THR A 46 0.22 -4.01 -9.98
N MET A 47 0.07 -2.69 -9.91
CA MET A 47 -0.99 -2.01 -9.18
C MET A 47 -1.57 -0.87 -10.02
N GLY A 48 -2.87 -0.62 -9.88
CA GLY A 48 -3.52 0.53 -10.48
C GLY A 48 -2.97 1.87 -9.93
N PRO A 49 -2.91 2.94 -10.73
CA PRO A 49 -2.33 4.23 -10.33
C PRO A 49 -2.90 4.81 -9.03
N ASP A 50 -4.21 4.67 -8.80
CA ASP A 50 -4.85 5.20 -7.59
C ASP A 50 -4.45 4.43 -6.33
N MET A 51 -4.14 3.14 -6.44
CA MET A 51 -3.58 2.39 -5.32
C MET A 51 -2.14 2.81 -5.04
N ILE A 52 -1.34 3.04 -6.08
CA ILE A 52 0.05 3.53 -5.96
C ILE A 52 0.08 4.88 -5.27
N LYS A 53 -0.77 5.83 -5.66
CA LYS A 53 -0.87 7.15 -4.99
C LYS A 53 -1.18 7.03 -3.51
N LYS A 54 -2.00 6.06 -3.11
CA LYS A 54 -2.36 5.81 -1.70
C LYS A 54 -1.18 5.25 -0.89
N LEU A 55 -0.15 4.69 -1.51
CA LEU A 55 1.05 4.18 -0.80
C LEU A 55 1.82 5.31 -0.09
N ALA A 56 1.75 6.55 -0.59
CA ALA A 56 2.36 7.70 0.07
C ALA A 56 1.84 7.91 1.51
N LYS A 57 0.67 7.35 1.85
CA LYS A 57 0.06 7.43 3.17
C LYS A 57 0.57 6.38 4.17
N PHE A 58 1.31 5.35 3.71
CA PHE A 58 1.70 4.22 4.55
C PHE A 58 2.72 4.58 5.64
N ASN A 59 3.58 5.57 5.36
CA ASN A 59 4.63 5.99 6.29
C ASN A 59 4.29 7.27 7.06
N LYS A 60 3.06 7.76 6.92
CA LYS A 60 2.64 8.98 7.59
C LYS A 60 2.30 8.69 9.05
N SER A 61 2.87 9.46 9.96
CA SER A 61 2.71 9.27 11.39
C SER A 61 1.34 9.76 11.88
N SER A 62 0.90 9.23 13.02
CA SER A 62 -0.34 9.68 13.68
C SER A 62 -0.30 11.16 14.02
N GLU A 63 0.88 11.69 14.36
CA GLU A 63 1.12 13.11 14.63
C GLU A 63 0.94 13.95 13.36
N GLU A 64 1.47 13.51 12.21
CA GLU A 64 1.29 14.19 10.92
C GLU A 64 -0.18 14.22 10.50
N TYR A 65 -0.90 13.11 10.69
CA TYR A 65 -2.36 13.07 10.46
C TYR A 65 -3.10 14.02 11.38
N SER A 66 -2.73 14.06 12.66
CA SER A 66 -3.37 14.93 13.65
C SER A 66 -3.12 16.40 13.33
N LEU A 67 -1.89 16.75 12.95
CA LEU A 67 -1.51 18.10 12.58
C LEU A 67 -2.26 18.60 11.35
N GLU A 68 -2.37 17.78 10.30
CA GLU A 68 -3.16 18.14 9.11
C GLU A 68 -4.64 18.31 9.43
N THR A 69 -5.17 17.46 10.32
CA THR A 69 -6.57 17.56 10.76
C THR A 69 -6.82 18.88 11.50
N VAL A 70 -5.93 19.26 12.42
CA VAL A 70 -6.03 20.54 13.14
C VAL A 70 -5.91 21.73 12.19
N LYS A 71 -4.99 21.67 11.22
CA LYS A 71 -4.89 22.72 10.18
C LYS A 71 -6.17 22.83 9.36
N GLY A 72 -6.76 21.71 8.96
CA GLY A 72 -8.05 21.68 8.27
C GLY A 72 -9.15 22.35 9.08
N PHE A 73 -9.28 22.03 10.37
CA PHE A 73 -10.25 22.70 11.25
C PHE A 73 -10.02 24.20 11.37
N TYR A 74 -8.75 24.64 11.46
CA TYR A 74 -8.41 26.05 11.48
C TYR A 74 -8.83 26.76 10.19
N ASP A 75 -8.52 26.18 9.03
CA ASP A 75 -8.86 26.73 7.73
C ASP A 75 -10.38 26.79 7.52
N ASP A 76 -11.11 25.74 7.89
CA ASP A 76 -12.57 25.69 7.83
C ASP A 76 -13.21 26.79 8.69
N ALA A 77 -12.72 26.95 9.92
CA ALA A 77 -13.26 27.95 10.84
C ALA A 77 -12.93 29.38 10.39
N LYS A 78 -11.73 29.63 9.84
CA LYS A 78 -11.38 30.91 9.21
C LYS A 78 -12.26 31.21 8.00
N SER A 79 -12.50 30.22 7.14
CA SER A 79 -13.37 30.37 5.96
C SER A 79 -14.83 30.65 6.32
N SER A 80 -15.28 30.16 7.48
CA SER A 80 -16.62 30.39 8.03
C SER A 80 -16.77 31.73 8.75
N GLY A 81 -15.73 32.56 8.80
CA GLY A 81 -15.76 33.89 9.41
C GLY A 81 -15.58 33.92 10.94
N PHE A 82 -15.18 32.80 11.55
CA PHE A 82 -14.80 32.81 12.96
C PHE A 82 -13.49 33.58 13.16
N LYS A 83 -13.41 34.34 14.26
CA LYS A 83 -12.16 34.96 14.73
C LYS A 83 -11.55 34.04 15.78
N ILE A 84 -10.37 33.49 15.47
CA ILE A 84 -9.63 32.49 16.24
C ILE A 84 -8.21 32.99 16.43
#